data_AF-Q5DBM9-F1
#
_entry.id   AF-Q5DBM9-F1
#
_cell.length_a   1.000
_cell.length_b   1.000
_cell.length_c   1.000
_cell.angle_alpha   90.00
_cell.angle_beta   90.00
_cell.angle_gamma   90.00
#
_symmetry.space_group_name_H-M   'P 1'
#
loop_
_entity.id
_entity.type
_entity.pdbx_description
1 polymer ?
#
loop_
_entity_poly.entity_id
_entity_poly.type
_entity_poly.pdbx_seq_one_letter_code
_entity_poly.pdbx_strand_id
1 'polypeptide(L)'
;MERTDKRLSSRVRDFVLGTTLIRDACATRLDIPFKQDIFSVQWYEHYYNKPYVLLYYLLTVINLSTVLIEYPGNIRINGKSLPYYIPLVINLLCECYFYYRWFIIYIVSEKKALKSNISFITTIVILIIMTIDAILYMIFHELHFSTSVRWSRALRPVLLLTFPENRRLRAAFYNLRRTLIDVLPVFGLFGACLIFISIVSVTLLGNTKLTYPNGNKYLQDFSDVLWGILCFYNNS
;
A
#
# COMPACT_ATOMS: atom_id res chain seq x y z
N MET A 1 45.35 32.49 7.66
CA MET A 1 43.89 32.56 7.91
C MET A 1 43.13 31.50 7.13
N GLU A 2 43.19 31.50 5.80
CA GLU A 2 42.38 30.61 4.94
C GLU A 2 42.51 29.08 5.19
N ARG A 3 43.70 28.59 5.57
CA ARG A 3 43.89 27.16 5.95
C ARG A 3 43.22 26.79 7.28
N THR A 4 43.14 27.73 8.21
CA THR A 4 42.54 27.52 9.53
C THR A 4 41.02 27.47 9.40
N ASP A 5 40.44 28.35 8.57
CA ASP A 5 39.01 28.40 8.31
C ASP A 5 38.50 27.15 7.58
N LYS A 6 39.27 26.65 6.60
CA LYS A 6 38.95 25.37 5.91
C LYS A 6 38.96 24.18 6.87
N ARG A 7 39.91 24.14 7.82
CA ARG A 7 39.96 23.07 8.85
C ARG A 7 38.82 23.19 9.86
N LEU A 8 38.46 24.41 10.26
CA LEU A 8 37.34 24.65 11.18
C LEU A 8 36.03 24.21 10.54
N SER A 9 35.80 24.58 9.28
CA SER A 9 34.64 24.15 8.50
C SER A 9 34.54 22.63 8.35
N SER A 10 35.68 21.94 8.14
CA SER A 10 35.73 20.47 8.10
C SER A 10 35.33 19.84 9.43
N ARG A 11 35.88 20.32 10.57
CA ARG A 11 35.55 19.77 11.89
C ARG A 11 34.08 19.98 12.25
N VAL A 12 33.50 21.12 11.89
CA VAL A 12 32.07 21.40 12.09
C VAL A 12 31.22 20.43 11.26
N ARG A 13 31.60 20.17 10.00
CA ARG A 13 30.93 19.16 9.16
C ARG A 13 30.95 17.78 9.81
N ASP A 14 32.13 17.34 10.26
CA ASP A 14 32.31 16.01 10.86
C ASP A 14 31.53 15.88 12.17
N PHE A 15 31.49 16.94 12.96
CA PHE A 15 30.69 17.00 14.19
C PHE A 15 29.19 16.90 13.88
N VAL A 16 28.67 17.70 12.94
CA VAL A 16 27.26 17.64 12.53
C VAL A 16 26.92 16.26 11.99
N LEU A 17 27.74 15.68 11.13
CA LEU A 17 27.57 14.32 10.61
C LEU A 17 27.57 13.26 11.74
N GLY A 18 28.51 13.35 12.68
CA GLY A 18 28.59 12.43 13.81
C GLY A 18 27.36 12.50 14.69
N THR A 19 26.89 13.71 15.01
CA THR A 19 25.68 13.89 15.83
C THR A 19 24.42 13.37 15.14
N THR A 20 24.27 13.55 13.82
CA THR A 20 23.13 13.00 13.08
C THR A 20 23.17 11.48 13.01
N LEU A 21 24.33 10.87 12.80
CA LEU A 21 24.50 9.41 12.82
C LEU A 21 24.16 8.79 14.19
N ILE A 22 24.59 9.42 15.29
CA ILE A 22 24.23 8.97 16.64
C ILE A 22 22.72 9.07 16.85
N ARG A 23 22.10 10.19 16.46
CA ARG A 23 20.65 10.37 16.57
C ARG A 23 19.88 9.34 15.75
N ASP A 24 20.36 9.03 14.55
CA ASP A 24 19.76 8.02 13.67
C ASP A 24 19.91 6.61 14.24
N ALA A 25 21.04 6.29 14.88
CA ALA A 25 21.20 5.04 15.59
C ALA A 25 20.20 4.92 16.76
N CYS A 26 20.06 5.97 17.58
CA CYS A 26 19.08 5.99 18.68
C CYS A 26 17.63 5.90 18.19
N ALA A 27 17.30 6.57 17.08
CA ALA A 27 15.96 6.58 16.53
C ALA A 27 15.68 5.42 15.55
N THR A 28 16.67 4.54 15.30
CA THR A 28 16.61 3.44 14.31
C THR A 28 16.25 3.92 12.89
N ARG A 29 16.79 5.07 12.47
CA ARG A 29 16.50 5.75 11.19
C ARG A 29 17.56 5.51 10.11
N LEU A 30 18.01 4.26 9.96
CA LEU A 30 19.15 3.91 9.08
C LEU A 30 18.75 3.60 7.63
N ASP A 31 17.50 3.86 7.24
CA ASP A 31 16.95 3.38 5.97
C ASP A 31 17.36 4.25 4.76
N ILE A 32 17.83 5.49 4.97
CA ILE A 32 18.24 6.41 3.89
C ILE A 32 19.73 6.74 4.02
N PRO A 33 20.60 6.16 3.17
CA PRO A 33 21.98 6.63 3.06
C PRO A 33 21.99 7.99 2.35
N PHE A 34 22.26 9.03 3.13
CA PHE A 34 22.35 10.41 2.67
C PHE A 34 23.79 10.76 2.25
N LYS A 35 23.92 11.70 1.31
CA LYS A 35 25.24 12.23 0.91
C LYS A 35 25.89 12.95 2.10
N GLN A 36 27.19 12.77 2.29
CA GLN A 36 27.98 13.42 3.35
C GLN A 36 28.25 14.92 3.12
N ASP A 37 27.29 15.62 2.51
CA ASP A 37 27.35 17.06 2.31
C ASP A 37 26.45 17.80 3.29
N ILE A 38 26.88 18.99 3.73
CA ILE A 38 26.20 19.76 4.78
C ILE A 38 24.76 20.09 4.38
N PHE A 39 24.55 20.46 3.11
CA PHE A 39 23.22 20.73 2.59
C PHE A 39 22.32 19.49 2.64
N SER A 40 22.82 18.33 2.23
CA SER A 40 22.06 17.07 2.31
C SER A 40 21.70 16.70 3.74
N VAL A 41 22.59 16.97 4.71
CA VAL A 41 22.30 16.75 6.13
C VAL A 41 21.22 17.71 6.65
N GLN A 42 21.26 18.99 6.29
CA GLN A 42 20.23 19.95 6.70
C GLN A 42 18.85 19.57 6.16
N TRP A 43 18.75 19.21 4.87
CA TRP A 43 17.51 18.74 4.27
C TRP A 43 17.03 17.42 4.88
N TYR A 44 17.95 16.53 5.26
CA TYR A 44 17.65 15.30 5.99
C TYR A 44 17.07 15.58 7.37
N GLU A 45 17.66 16.50 8.14
CA GLU A 45 17.12 16.90 9.43
C GLU A 45 15.73 17.55 9.29
N HIS A 46 15.55 18.38 8.27
CA HIS A 46 14.26 18.99 7.96
C HIS A 46 13.19 17.94 7.61
N TYR A 47 13.57 16.92 6.83
CA TYR A 47 12.68 15.81 6.48
C TYR A 47 12.18 15.04 7.72
N TYR A 48 13.04 14.87 8.72
CA TYR A 48 12.75 14.14 9.95
C TYR A 48 12.20 15.00 11.10
N ASN A 49 11.97 16.29 10.85
CA ASN A 49 11.36 17.17 11.83
C ASN A 49 9.94 16.67 12.16
N LYS A 50 9.66 16.58 13.47
CA LYS A 50 8.37 16.11 14.01
C LYS A 50 7.13 16.71 13.32
N PRO A 51 7.02 18.03 13.06
CA PRO A 51 5.83 18.58 12.39
C PRO A 51 5.64 18.07 10.96
N TYR A 52 6.72 17.86 10.19
CA TYR A 52 6.63 17.35 8.83
C TYR A 52 6.24 15.87 8.80
N VAL A 53 6.77 15.09 9.74
CA VAL A 53 6.36 13.69 9.94
C VAL A 53 4.88 13.61 10.35
N LEU A 54 4.44 14.47 11.26
CA LEU A 54 3.03 14.56 11.65
C LEU A 54 2.14 14.94 10.47
N LEU A 55 2.53 15.96 9.70
CA LEU A 55 1.82 16.40 8.51
C LEU A 55 1.67 15.27 7.49
N TYR A 56 2.72 14.47 7.28
CA TYR A 56 2.66 13.29 6.45
C TYR A 56 1.61 12.27 6.94
N TYR A 57 1.62 11.93 8.23
CA TYR A 57 0.65 11.00 8.77
C TYR A 57 -0.79 11.54 8.64
N LEU A 58 -1.00 12.83 8.90
CA LEU A 58 -2.29 13.49 8.73
C LEU A 58 -2.77 13.44 7.28
N LEU A 59 -1.94 13.83 6.31
CA LEU A 59 -2.28 13.79 4.89
C LEU A 59 -2.53 12.36 4.41
N THR A 60 -1.85 11.38 4.99
CA THR A 60 -2.09 9.98 4.67
C THR A 60 -3.42 9.49 5.20
N VAL A 61 -3.77 9.84 6.45
CA VAL A 61 -5.11 9.56 7.00
C VAL A 61 -6.18 10.24 6.16
N ILE A 62 -5.97 11.48 5.73
CA ILE A 62 -6.89 12.20 4.84
C ILE A 62 -7.04 11.45 3.51
N ASN A 63 -5.94 11.08 2.85
CA ASN A 63 -5.94 10.34 1.58
C ASN A 63 -6.60 8.95 1.68
N LEU A 64 -6.53 8.29 2.83
CA LEU A 64 -7.26 7.04 3.08
C LEU A 64 -8.74 7.32 3.36
N SER A 65 -9.06 8.38 4.12
CA SER A 65 -10.43 8.75 4.47
C SER A 65 -11.27 9.20 3.29
N THR A 66 -10.64 9.68 2.20
CA THR A 66 -11.37 10.06 0.98
C THR A 66 -12.11 8.86 0.35
N VAL A 67 -11.68 7.62 0.64
CA VAL A 67 -12.42 6.41 0.23
C VAL A 67 -13.84 6.36 0.80
N LEU A 68 -14.08 6.91 2.00
CA LEU A 68 -15.41 6.95 2.61
C LEU A 68 -16.38 7.90 1.89
N ILE A 69 -15.82 8.88 1.20
CA ILE A 69 -16.54 9.96 0.51
C ILE A 69 -16.74 9.61 -0.97
N GLU A 70 -15.80 8.88 -1.56
CA GLU A 70 -15.83 8.46 -2.96
C GLU A 70 -16.89 7.38 -3.26
N TYR A 71 -17.36 7.31 -4.52
CA TYR A 71 -18.38 6.37 -4.96
C TYR A 71 -17.99 4.88 -4.77
N PRO A 72 -18.84 4.00 -4.21
CA PRO A 72 -20.17 4.27 -3.66
C PRO A 72 -20.06 5.01 -2.34
N GLY A 73 -20.49 6.28 -2.33
CA GLY A 73 -20.30 7.16 -1.17
C GLY A 73 -21.16 6.65 -0.02
N ASN A 74 -20.50 6.16 1.03
CA ASN A 74 -21.18 5.73 2.25
C ASN A 74 -21.79 6.92 3.00
N ILE A 75 -21.23 8.11 2.81
CA ILE A 75 -21.70 9.36 3.43
C ILE A 75 -22.49 10.15 2.39
N ARG A 76 -23.82 10.14 2.54
CA ARG A 76 -24.75 10.95 1.74
C ARG A 76 -25.08 12.22 2.53
N ILE A 77 -24.57 13.37 2.08
CA ILE A 77 -24.96 14.66 2.65
C ILE A 77 -26.24 15.11 1.93
N ASN A 78 -27.34 15.24 2.67
CA ASN A 78 -28.62 15.72 2.16
C ASN A 78 -29.20 14.88 1.00
N GLY A 79 -29.01 13.55 1.04
CA GLY A 79 -29.54 12.60 0.05
C GLY A 79 -28.83 12.61 -1.32
N LYS A 80 -27.85 13.49 -1.54
CA LYS A 80 -27.07 13.58 -2.78
C LYS A 80 -25.66 13.01 -2.56
N SER A 81 -25.12 12.36 -3.59
CA SER A 81 -23.71 12.00 -3.62
C SER A 81 -22.86 13.27 -3.65
N LEU A 82 -21.75 13.26 -2.91
CA LEU A 82 -20.79 14.35 -2.96
C LEU A 82 -20.28 14.49 -4.41
N PRO A 83 -20.18 15.71 -4.95
CA PRO A 83 -19.67 15.87 -6.30
C PRO A 83 -18.24 15.33 -6.43
N TYR A 84 -17.98 14.67 -7.54
CA TYR A 84 -16.77 13.91 -7.81
C TYR A 84 -15.46 14.73 -7.69
N TYR A 85 -15.50 16.02 -8.00
CA TYR A 85 -14.31 16.88 -7.99
C TYR A 85 -13.73 17.08 -6.58
N ILE A 86 -14.55 17.04 -5.52
CA ILE A 86 -14.09 17.28 -4.14
C ILE A 86 -13.06 16.23 -3.71
N PRO A 87 -13.39 14.92 -3.71
CA PRO A 87 -12.40 13.90 -3.35
C PRO A 87 -11.24 13.86 -4.34
N LEU A 88 -11.44 14.16 -5.63
CA LEU A 88 -10.34 14.26 -6.59
C LEU A 88 -9.32 15.34 -6.18
N VAL A 89 -9.76 16.57 -5.90
CA VAL A 89 -8.86 17.68 -5.56
C VAL A 89 -8.10 17.37 -4.27
N ILE A 90 -8.77 16.82 -3.26
CA ILE A 90 -8.13 16.43 -2.00
C ILE A 90 -7.04 15.37 -2.24
N ASN A 91 -7.33 14.34 -3.05
CA ASN A 91 -6.35 13.31 -3.39
C ASN A 91 -5.16 13.91 -4.15
N LEU A 92 -5.41 14.79 -5.12
CA LEU A 92 -4.35 15.41 -5.92
C LEU A 92 -3.43 16.28 -5.05
N LEU A 93 -3.99 17.03 -4.08
CA LEU A 93 -3.20 17.78 -3.10
C LEU A 93 -2.34 16.84 -2.22
N CYS A 94 -2.90 15.71 -1.78
CA CYS A 94 -2.14 14.72 -1.01
C CYS A 94 -1.02 14.08 -1.85
N GLU A 95 -1.31 13.73 -3.10
CA GLU A 95 -0.33 13.18 -4.05
C GLU A 95 0.81 14.18 -4.31
N CYS A 96 0.51 15.47 -4.54
CA CYS A 96 1.53 16.51 -4.69
C CYS A 96 2.47 16.57 -3.49
N TYR A 97 1.95 16.46 -2.26
CA TYR A 97 2.79 16.41 -1.07
C TYR A 97 3.66 15.14 -1.02
N PHE A 98 3.13 13.98 -1.40
CA PHE A 98 3.93 12.75 -1.48
C PHE A 98 5.03 12.83 -2.55
N TYR A 99 4.77 13.47 -3.69
CA TYR A 99 5.80 13.76 -4.70
C TYR A 99 6.89 14.69 -4.17
N TYR A 100 6.50 15.78 -3.50
CA TYR A 100 7.45 16.69 -2.86
C TYR A 100 8.35 15.96 -1.87
N ARG A 101 7.75 15.08 -1.06
CA ARG A 101 8.48 14.29 -0.07
C ARG A 101 9.43 13.29 -0.73
N TRP A 102 8.99 12.62 -1.78
CA TRP A 102 9.85 11.73 -2.58
C TRP A 102 11.01 12.50 -3.23
N PHE A 103 10.75 13.71 -3.72
CA PHE A 103 11.75 14.58 -4.31
C PHE A 103 12.84 14.99 -3.29
N ILE A 104 12.48 15.28 -2.04
CA ILE A 104 13.48 15.52 -0.97
C ILE A 104 14.36 14.29 -0.78
N ILE A 105 13.77 13.09 -0.69
CA ILE A 105 14.53 11.84 -0.56
C ILE A 105 15.48 11.67 -1.75
N TYR A 106 15.01 11.95 -2.96
CA TYR A 106 15.82 11.87 -4.18
C TYR A 106 17.03 12.82 -4.16
N ILE A 107 16.87 14.04 -3.64
CA ILE A 107 17.98 15.01 -3.51
C ILE A 107 19.00 14.55 -2.47
N VAL A 108 18.50 14.13 -1.30
CA VAL A 108 19.31 13.79 -0.12
C VAL A 108 20.03 12.46 -0.27
N SER A 109 19.37 11.46 -0.86
CA SER A 109 19.88 10.10 -0.99
C SER A 109 20.99 9.99 -2.02
N GLU A 110 21.89 9.02 -1.81
CA GLU A 110 22.82 8.60 -2.85
C GLU A 110 22.09 7.85 -3.98
N LYS A 111 22.39 8.21 -5.23
CA LYS A 111 21.72 7.64 -6.42
C LYS A 111 21.88 6.12 -6.53
N LYS A 112 23.05 5.58 -6.12
CA LYS A 112 23.33 4.14 -6.14
C LYS A 112 22.46 3.39 -5.14
N ALA A 113 22.37 3.91 -3.92
CA ALA A 113 21.52 3.32 -2.90
C ALA A 113 20.03 3.44 -3.24
N LEU A 114 19.60 4.57 -3.82
CA LEU A 114 18.20 4.76 -4.22
C LEU A 114 17.75 3.71 -5.25
N LYS A 115 18.61 3.38 -6.23
CA LYS A 115 18.32 2.34 -7.24
C LYS A 115 18.33 0.91 -6.69
N SER A 116 19.04 0.65 -5.60
CA SER A 116 19.07 -0.67 -4.97
C SER A 116 17.85 -0.93 -4.08
N ASN A 117 17.30 0.14 -3.50
CA ASN A 117 16.22 0.06 -2.54
C ASN A 117 14.84 -0.12 -3.22
N ILE A 118 14.34 -1.35 -3.16
CA ILE A 118 13.03 -1.73 -3.72
C ILE A 118 11.90 -0.84 -3.20
N SER A 119 11.92 -0.47 -1.91
CA SER A 119 10.87 0.37 -1.31
C SER A 119 10.77 1.76 -1.96
N PHE A 120 11.89 2.39 -2.33
CA PHE A 120 11.86 3.69 -3.01
C PHE A 120 11.38 3.58 -4.45
N ILE A 121 11.76 2.50 -5.15
CA ILE A 121 11.26 2.24 -6.50
C ILE A 121 9.75 1.98 -6.46
N THR A 122 9.27 1.20 -5.50
CA THR A 122 7.83 0.93 -5.38
C THR A 122 7.04 2.19 -5.01
N THR A 123 7.56 3.08 -4.13
CA THR A 123 6.87 4.36 -3.83
C THR A 123 6.62 5.18 -5.11
N ILE A 124 7.64 5.38 -5.96
CA ILE A 124 7.50 6.22 -7.15
C ILE A 124 6.63 5.56 -8.22
N VAL A 125 6.73 4.25 -8.39
CA VAL A 125 5.88 3.50 -9.31
C VAL A 125 4.41 3.61 -8.90
N ILE A 126 4.10 3.47 -7.60
CA ILE A 126 2.73 3.62 -7.10
C ILE A 126 2.23 5.05 -7.32
N LEU A 127 3.05 6.07 -7.02
CA LEU A 127 2.67 7.48 -7.26
C LEU A 127 2.35 7.74 -8.74
N ILE A 128 3.17 7.22 -9.66
CA ILE A 128 2.93 7.36 -11.10
C ILE A 128 1.64 6.64 -11.53
N ILE A 129 1.39 5.42 -11.03
CA ILE A 129 0.15 4.71 -11.33
C ILE A 129 -1.07 5.46 -10.80
N MET A 130 -0.98 6.03 -9.59
CA MET A 130 -2.07 6.81 -8.99
C MET A 130 -2.38 8.07 -9.81
N THR A 131 -1.36 8.81 -10.25
CA THR A 131 -1.55 10.00 -11.08
C THR A 131 -2.14 9.66 -12.45
N ILE A 132 -1.70 8.57 -13.08
CA ILE A 132 -2.26 8.10 -14.35
C ILE A 132 -3.74 7.74 -14.17
N ASP A 133 -4.10 6.99 -13.13
CA ASP A 133 -5.50 6.63 -12.84
C ASP A 133 -6.36 7.87 -12.57
N ALA A 134 -5.84 8.89 -11.87
CA ALA A 134 -6.54 10.15 -11.65
C ALA A 134 -6.80 10.90 -12.97
N ILE A 135 -5.82 10.95 -13.88
CA ILE A 135 -5.95 11.57 -15.21
C ILE A 135 -6.95 10.80 -16.07
N LEU A 136 -6.84 9.47 -16.12
CA LEU A 136 -7.77 8.62 -16.87
C LEU A 136 -9.20 8.79 -16.37
N TYR A 137 -9.41 8.88 -15.06
CA TYR A 137 -10.73 9.16 -14.54
C TYR A 137 -11.24 10.51 -15.01
N MET A 138 -10.45 11.59 -14.92
CA MET A 138 -10.88 12.91 -15.38
C MET A 138 -11.33 12.87 -16.84
N ILE A 139 -10.55 12.21 -17.71
CA ILE A 139 -10.87 12.06 -19.13
C ILE A 139 -12.17 11.26 -19.33
N PHE A 140 -12.33 10.12 -18.66
CA PHE A 140 -13.54 9.31 -18.79
C PHE A 140 -14.79 10.02 -18.27
N HIS A 141 -14.64 10.91 -17.28
CA HIS A 141 -15.73 11.72 -16.78
C HIS A 141 -16.18 12.78 -17.79
N GLU A 142 -15.25 13.49 -18.43
CA GLU A 142 -15.54 14.47 -19.49
C GLU A 142 -16.16 13.82 -20.74
N LEU A 143 -15.78 12.57 -21.03
CA LEU A 143 -16.32 11.80 -22.16
C LEU A 143 -17.64 11.07 -21.84
N HIS A 144 -18.23 11.29 -20.66
CA HIS A 144 -19.49 10.67 -20.20
C HIS A 144 -19.55 9.13 -20.29
N PHE A 145 -18.42 8.44 -20.11
CA PHE A 145 -18.42 6.97 -20.07
C PHE A 145 -19.03 6.46 -18.75
N SER A 146 -20.08 5.62 -18.86
CA SER A 146 -20.96 5.21 -17.77
C SER A 146 -20.34 4.31 -16.67
N THR A 147 -19.10 3.85 -16.84
CA THR A 147 -18.45 2.89 -15.94
C THR A 147 -16.99 3.24 -15.64
N SER A 148 -16.73 4.46 -15.14
CA SER A 148 -15.40 4.82 -14.66
C SER A 148 -15.18 4.31 -13.22
N VAL A 149 -14.38 3.25 -13.07
CA VAL A 149 -13.97 2.69 -11.77
C VAL A 149 -12.53 3.09 -11.49
N ARG A 150 -12.26 3.64 -10.29
CA ARG A 150 -10.90 3.97 -9.84
C ARG A 150 -10.19 2.78 -9.23
N TRP A 151 -9.16 2.28 -9.90
CA TRP A 151 -8.37 1.15 -9.43
C TRP A 151 -7.27 1.59 -8.46
N SER A 152 -6.85 2.87 -8.52
CA SER A 152 -5.82 3.45 -7.64
C SER A 152 -6.14 3.40 -6.14
N ARG A 153 -7.42 3.23 -5.77
CA ARG A 153 -7.85 3.20 -4.36
C ARG A 153 -7.19 2.08 -3.56
N ALA A 154 -7.05 0.90 -4.17
CA ALA A 154 -6.40 -0.25 -3.52
C ALA A 154 -4.89 -0.01 -3.29
N LEU A 155 -4.27 0.89 -4.05
CA LEU A 155 -2.85 1.22 -3.96
C LEU A 155 -2.54 2.27 -2.88
N ARG A 156 -3.53 3.04 -2.40
CA ARG A 156 -3.36 4.03 -1.31
C ARG A 156 -2.83 3.42 0.01
N PRO A 157 -3.38 2.33 0.53
CA PRO A 157 -2.80 1.69 1.72
C PRO A 157 -1.42 1.08 1.43
N VAL A 158 -1.12 0.73 0.18
CA VAL A 158 0.23 0.25 -0.20
C VAL A 158 1.24 1.39 -0.17
N LEU A 159 0.84 2.62 -0.47
CA LEU A 159 1.67 3.81 -0.33
C LEU A 159 2.14 4.01 1.13
N LEU A 160 1.30 3.73 2.12
CA LEU A 160 1.73 3.68 3.54
C LEU A 160 2.86 2.66 3.77
N LEU A 161 2.78 1.48 3.16
CA LEU A 161 3.79 0.44 3.36
C LEU A 161 5.14 0.81 2.74
N THR A 162 5.13 1.59 1.66
CA THR A 162 6.36 1.86 0.89
C THR A 162 7.20 3.00 1.49
N PHE A 163 6.64 3.88 2.33
CA PHE A 163 7.41 4.95 2.98
C PHE A 163 8.38 4.46 4.06
N PRO A 164 9.64 4.95 4.10
CA PRO A 164 10.69 4.45 4.99
C PRO A 164 10.30 4.43 6.47
N GLU A 165 9.50 5.41 6.91
CA GLU A 165 9.03 5.57 8.30
C GLU A 165 8.22 4.37 8.81
N ASN A 166 7.53 3.68 7.91
CA ASN A 166 6.68 2.54 8.23
C ASN A 166 7.44 1.21 8.20
N ARG A 167 8.73 1.22 8.55
CA ARG A 167 9.60 0.03 8.58
C ARG A 167 9.00 -1.12 9.38
N ARG A 168 8.36 -0.83 10.52
CA ARG A 168 7.70 -1.83 11.36
C ARG A 168 6.55 -2.52 10.61
N LEU A 169 5.76 -1.75 9.86
CA LEU A 169 4.70 -2.30 9.01
C LEU A 169 5.29 -3.14 7.88
N ARG A 170 6.33 -2.68 7.18
CA ARG A 170 7.01 -3.49 6.15
C ARG A 170 7.52 -4.82 6.70
N ALA A 171 8.16 -4.79 7.86
CA ALA A 171 8.67 -5.99 8.52
C ALA A 171 7.53 -6.95 8.89
N ALA A 172 6.42 -6.44 9.41
CA ALA A 172 5.23 -7.26 9.70
C ALA A 172 4.67 -7.91 8.42
N PHE A 173 4.54 -7.17 7.32
CA PHE A 173 4.10 -7.73 6.03
C PHE A 173 5.08 -8.76 5.46
N TYR A 174 6.39 -8.53 5.62
CA TYR A 174 7.40 -9.51 5.20
C TYR A 174 7.27 -10.83 5.99
N ASN A 175 7.06 -10.73 7.30
CA ASN A 175 6.81 -11.90 8.15
C ASN A 175 5.52 -12.62 7.75
N LEU A 176 4.42 -11.87 7.53
CA LEU A 176 3.16 -12.43 7.05
C LEU A 176 3.33 -13.15 5.72
N ARG A 177 4.05 -12.56 4.76
CA ARG A 177 4.34 -13.19 3.47
C ARG A 177 5.13 -14.49 3.63
N ARG A 178 6.13 -14.50 4.52
CA ARG A 178 6.93 -15.70 4.78
C ARG A 178 6.06 -16.82 5.34
N THR A 179 5.26 -16.53 6.36
CA THR A 179 4.32 -17.51 6.93
C THR A 179 3.29 -17.96 5.89
N LEU A 180 2.80 -17.07 5.03
CA LEU A 180 1.86 -17.44 3.97
C LEU A 180 2.46 -18.45 2.98
N ILE A 181 3.74 -18.30 2.61
CA ILE A 181 4.45 -19.26 1.76
C ILE A 181 4.57 -20.62 2.46
N ASP A 182 4.84 -20.63 3.77
CA ASP A 182 4.97 -21.87 4.55
C ASP A 182 3.63 -22.62 4.69
N VAL A 183 2.50 -21.90 4.79
CA VAL A 183 1.16 -22.51 4.94
C VAL A 183 0.53 -22.86 3.57
N LEU A 184 1.03 -22.31 2.47
CA LEU A 184 0.49 -22.54 1.11
C LEU A 184 0.39 -24.04 0.72
N PRO A 185 1.37 -24.91 0.99
CA PRO A 185 1.27 -26.34 0.66
C PRO A 185 0.14 -27.04 1.44
N VAL A 186 -0.08 -26.64 2.69
CA VAL A 186 -1.15 -27.21 3.55
C VAL A 186 -2.52 -26.83 2.98
N PHE A 187 -2.70 -25.56 2.59
CA PHE A 187 -3.91 -25.13 1.88
C PHE A 187 -4.09 -25.85 0.53
N GLY A 188 -2.99 -26.10 -0.19
CA GLY A 188 -3.02 -26.86 -1.44
C GLY A 188 -3.51 -28.29 -1.24
N LEU A 189 -3.01 -28.99 -0.22
CA LEU A 189 -3.47 -30.34 0.13
C LEU A 189 -4.94 -30.34 0.55
N PHE A 190 -5.34 -29.37 1.39
CA PHE A 190 -6.73 -29.20 1.79
C PHE A 190 -7.66 -29.00 0.58
N GLY A 191 -7.28 -28.13 -0.36
CA GLY A 191 -8.01 -27.93 -1.62
C GLY A 191 -8.10 -29.20 -2.47
N ALA A 192 -7.02 -29.97 -2.57
CA ALA A 192 -7.02 -31.26 -3.28
C ALA A 192 -7.96 -32.29 -2.62
N CYS A 193 -7.98 -32.37 -1.29
CA CYS A 193 -8.92 -33.21 -0.54
C CYS A 193 -10.37 -32.79 -0.80
N LEU A 194 -10.68 -31.49 -0.78
CA LEU A 194 -12.03 -30.98 -1.08
C LEU A 194 -12.47 -31.34 -2.50
N ILE A 195 -11.59 -31.17 -3.49
CA ILE A 195 -11.86 -31.54 -4.88
C ILE A 195 -12.11 -33.05 -4.99
N PHE A 196 -11.27 -33.87 -4.36
CA PHE A 196 -11.43 -35.33 -4.37
C PHE A 196 -12.76 -35.77 -3.77
N ILE A 197 -13.12 -35.26 -2.58
CA ILE A 197 -14.39 -35.56 -1.92
C ILE A 197 -15.57 -35.10 -2.78
N SER A 198 -15.46 -33.94 -3.42
CA SER A 198 -16.49 -33.40 -4.31
C SER A 198 -16.72 -34.31 -5.53
N ILE A 199 -15.64 -34.78 -6.18
CA ILE A 199 -15.72 -35.73 -7.31
C ILE A 199 -16.33 -37.07 -6.86
N VAL A 200 -15.89 -37.61 -5.72
CA VAL A 200 -16.42 -38.86 -5.17
C VAL A 200 -17.90 -38.71 -4.85
N SER A 201 -18.31 -37.58 -4.28
CA SER A 201 -19.71 -37.30 -3.94
C SER A 201 -20.60 -37.22 -5.18
N VAL A 202 -20.15 -36.55 -6.25
CA VAL A 202 -20.89 -36.46 -7.52
C VAL A 202 -20.96 -37.82 -8.21
N THR A 203 -19.88 -38.60 -8.22
CA THR A 203 -19.86 -39.92 -8.87
C THR A 203 -20.68 -40.97 -8.12
N LEU A 204 -20.68 -40.94 -6.78
CA LEU A 204 -21.48 -41.87 -5.96
C LEU A 204 -22.96 -41.48 -5.90
N LEU A 205 -23.28 -40.19 -5.70
CA LEU A 205 -24.65 -39.73 -5.47
C LEU A 205 -25.33 -39.18 -6.73
N GLY A 206 -24.59 -38.85 -7.80
CA GLY A 206 -25.15 -38.28 -9.03
C GLY A 206 -26.13 -39.21 -9.75
N ASN A 207 -26.00 -40.53 -9.56
CA ASN A 207 -26.94 -41.52 -10.10
C ASN A 207 -28.14 -41.79 -9.18
N THR A 208 -28.09 -41.33 -7.93
CA THR A 208 -29.22 -41.46 -7.00
C THR A 208 -30.15 -40.26 -7.17
N LYS A 209 -31.45 -40.49 -7.36
CA LYS A 209 -32.47 -39.43 -7.51
C LYS A 209 -32.76 -38.74 -6.17
N LEU A 210 -31.73 -38.35 -5.44
CA LEU A 210 -31.84 -37.61 -4.19
C LEU A 210 -32.24 -36.18 -4.52
N THR A 211 -33.22 -35.66 -3.81
CA THR A 211 -33.75 -34.30 -3.96
C THR A 211 -33.66 -33.59 -2.63
N TYR A 212 -33.23 -32.33 -2.65
CA TYR A 212 -33.32 -31.46 -1.47
C TYR A 212 -34.79 -31.21 -1.11
N PRO A 213 -35.10 -30.80 0.14
CA PRO A 213 -36.46 -30.43 0.57
C PRO A 213 -37.10 -29.32 -0.31
N ASN A 214 -36.26 -28.55 -1.00
CA ASN A 214 -36.66 -27.46 -1.90
C ASN A 214 -36.98 -27.92 -3.33
N GLY A 215 -36.96 -29.23 -3.62
CA GLY A 215 -37.27 -29.80 -4.94
C GLY A 215 -36.11 -29.79 -5.95
N ASN A 216 -34.98 -29.16 -5.63
CA ASN A 216 -33.76 -29.20 -6.46
C ASN A 216 -33.06 -30.56 -6.35
N LYS A 217 -32.49 -31.05 -7.46
CA LYS A 217 -31.70 -32.29 -7.49
C LYS A 217 -30.46 -32.14 -6.60
N TYR A 218 -30.19 -33.15 -5.77
CA TYR A 218 -29.05 -33.18 -4.86
C TYR A 218 -27.75 -33.44 -5.65
N LEU A 219 -26.72 -32.62 -5.43
CA LEU A 219 -25.35 -32.83 -5.90
C LEU A 219 -25.18 -33.13 -7.41
N GLN A 220 -25.79 -32.30 -8.27
CA GLN A 220 -25.70 -32.52 -9.72
C GLN A 220 -24.47 -31.87 -10.36
N ASP A 221 -24.12 -30.65 -9.93
CA ASP A 221 -22.99 -29.87 -10.47
C ASP A 221 -21.80 -29.86 -9.51
N PHE A 222 -20.63 -30.23 -10.02
CA PHE A 222 -19.37 -30.25 -9.25
C PHE A 222 -19.07 -28.93 -8.53
N SER A 223 -19.37 -27.79 -9.16
CA SER A 223 -19.18 -26.46 -8.57
C SER A 223 -20.06 -26.25 -7.34
N ASP A 224 -21.32 -26.68 -7.40
CA ASP A 224 -22.27 -26.54 -6.30
C ASP A 224 -21.95 -27.49 -5.14
N VAL A 225 -21.45 -28.69 -5.45
CA VAL A 225 -20.94 -29.62 -4.43
C VAL A 225 -19.71 -29.07 -3.75
N LEU A 226 -18.75 -28.54 -4.52
CA LEU A 226 -17.52 -27.98 -3.98
C LEU A 226 -17.81 -26.75 -3.13
N TRP A 227 -18.70 -25.85 -3.57
CA TRP A 227 -19.17 -24.74 -2.77
C TRP A 227 -19.94 -25.18 -1.53
N GLY A 228 -20.80 -26.19 -1.67
CA GLY A 228 -21.56 -26.77 -0.57
C GLY A 228 -20.65 -27.31 0.53
N ILE A 229 -19.61 -28.07 0.18
CA ILE A 229 -18.64 -28.63 1.14
C ILE A 229 -17.79 -27.52 1.76
N LEU A 230 -17.33 -26.54 0.98
CA LEU A 230 -16.55 -25.41 1.48
C LEU A 230 -17.36 -24.55 2.46
N CYS A 231 -18.65 -24.33 2.18
CA CYS A 231 -19.56 -23.55 3.03
C CYS A 231 -20.26 -24.39 4.12
N PHE A 232 -20.10 -25.72 4.14
CA PHE A 232 -20.81 -26.63 5.07
C PHE A 232 -20.53 -26.33 6.55
N TYR A 233 -19.47 -25.58 6.85
CA TYR A 233 -19.17 -25.12 8.21
C TYR A 233 -20.12 -24.02 8.74
N ASN A 234 -20.98 -23.43 7.91
CA ASN A 234 -21.77 -22.25 8.28
C ASN A 234 -23.29 -22.50 8.42
N ASN A 235 -23.73 -23.76 8.36
CA ASN A 235 -25.15 -24.15 8.47
C ASN A 235 -25.36 -25.38 9.39
N SER A 236 -24.64 -25.42 10.52
CA SER A 236 -24.96 -26.31 11.65
C SER A 236 -25.62 -25.51 12.77
#